data_AF-A0A7Y4YJH4-F1
#
_entry.id   AF-A0A7Y4YJH4-F1
#
_cell.length_a   1.000
_cell.length_b   1.000
_cell.length_c   1.000
_cell.angle_alpha   90.00
_cell.angle_beta   90.00
_cell.angle_gamma   90.00
#
_symmetry.space_group_name_H-M   'P 1'
#
loop_
_entity.id
_entity.type
_entity.pdbx_description
1 polymer ?
#
loop_
_entity_poly.entity_id
_entity_poly.type
_entity_poly.pdbx_seq_one_letter_code
_entity_poly.pdbx_strand_id
1 'polypeptide(L)'
;MKHTWMTVMAVAALGLGLSLQPAISLAGKGEDHTQEVIKHAKEGVTHTKEAIKHIEEAVKGTGDAHAKEALQHANEAIAHAEESIAHAEMAAKKPEGKKKSK
;
A
#
# COMPACT_ATOMS: atom_id res chain seq x y z
N MET A 1 -41.89 18.19 -39.62
CA MET A 1 -40.69 17.36 -39.88
C MET A 1 -39.40 17.90 -39.24
N LYS A 2 -39.17 19.21 -39.16
CA LYS A 2 -37.94 19.79 -38.58
C LYS A 2 -37.87 19.66 -37.06
N HIS A 3 -39.01 19.82 -36.38
CA HIS A 3 -39.08 19.79 -34.91
C HIS A 3 -38.87 18.39 -34.31
N THR A 4 -39.41 17.36 -34.96
CA THR A 4 -39.26 15.95 -34.57
C THR A 4 -37.84 15.43 -34.76
N TRP A 5 -37.12 15.91 -35.77
CA TRP A 5 -35.72 15.55 -35.98
C TRP A 5 -34.79 16.16 -34.91
N MET A 6 -35.09 17.38 -34.48
CA MET A 6 -34.34 18.09 -33.44
C MET A 6 -34.52 17.47 -32.06
N THR A 7 -35.70 16.89 -31.77
CA THR A 7 -35.97 16.17 -30.51
C THR A 7 -35.24 14.83 -30.46
N VAL A 8 -35.18 14.09 -31.57
CA VAL A 8 -34.45 12.82 -31.66
C VAL A 8 -32.93 13.02 -31.49
N MET A 9 -32.37 14.08 -32.07
CA MET A 9 -30.95 14.43 -31.91
C MET A 9 -30.62 14.86 -30.47
N ALA A 10 -31.52 15.58 -29.79
CA ALA A 10 -31.32 15.97 -28.39
C ALA A 10 -31.34 14.77 -27.43
N VAL A 11 -32.23 13.79 -27.67
CA VAL A 11 -32.29 12.55 -26.88
C VAL A 11 -31.07 11.65 -27.14
N ALA A 12 -30.57 11.60 -28.37
CA ALA A 12 -29.33 10.87 -28.70
C ALA A 12 -28.09 11.50 -28.04
N ALA A 13 -28.02 12.83 -27.97
CA ALA A 13 -26.93 13.54 -27.29
C ALA A 13 -26.95 13.36 -25.76
N LEU A 14 -28.15 13.25 -25.17
CA LEU A 14 -28.33 12.99 -23.73
C LEU A 14 -28.12 11.50 -23.36
N GLY A 15 -28.42 10.57 -24.27
CA GLY A 15 -28.23 9.13 -24.06
C GLY A 15 -26.78 8.66 -24.14
N LEU A 16 -25.90 9.42 -24.81
CA LEU A 16 -24.46 9.14 -24.92
C LEU A 16 -23.61 9.92 -23.90
N GLY A 17 -24.21 10.86 -23.16
CA GLY A 17 -23.50 11.71 -22.19
C GLY A 17 -23.23 11.05 -20.82
N LEU A 18 -23.88 9.92 -20.51
CA LEU A 18 -23.73 9.22 -19.22
C LEU A 18 -22.76 8.03 -19.25
N SER A 19 -22.21 7.66 -20.41
CA SER A 19 -21.25 6.54 -20.51
C SER A 19 -19.77 6.99 -20.53
N LEU A 20 -19.50 8.30 -20.45
CA LEU A 20 -18.15 8.82 -20.18
C LEU A 20 -18.08 9.36 -18.76
N GLN A 21 -18.29 8.49 -17.76
CA GLN A 21 -17.64 8.72 -16.48
C GLN A 21 -16.12 8.64 -16.73
N PRO A 22 -15.33 9.65 -16.34
CA PRO A 22 -13.89 9.48 -16.37
C PRO A 22 -13.58 8.31 -15.43
N ALA A 23 -13.05 7.20 -15.96
CA ALA A 23 -12.37 6.17 -15.19
C ALA A 23 -11.05 6.72 -14.58
N ILE A 24 -11.04 7.98 -14.15
CA ILE A 24 -9.90 8.73 -13.66
C ILE A 24 -10.16 8.99 -12.17
N SER A 25 -10.09 7.94 -11.36
CA SER A 25 -9.77 8.11 -9.93
C SER A 25 -9.43 6.82 -9.19
N LEU A 26 -9.17 5.71 -9.90
CA LEU A 26 -8.69 4.51 -9.22
C LEU A 26 -7.16 4.53 -9.02
N ALA A 27 -6.43 5.24 -9.87
CA ALA A 27 -4.97 5.30 -9.81
C ALA A 27 -4.42 6.08 -8.60
N GLY A 28 -5.11 7.14 -8.14
CA GLY A 28 -4.65 7.93 -6.98
C GLY A 28 -4.85 7.24 -5.64
N LYS A 29 -5.99 6.54 -5.46
CA LYS A 29 -6.32 5.83 -4.22
C LYS A 29 -5.42 4.62 -3.93
N GLY A 30 -4.89 3.97 -4.98
CA GLY A 30 -3.98 2.83 -4.83
C GLY A 30 -2.60 3.22 -4.30
N GLU A 31 -2.09 4.40 -4.68
CA GLU A 31 -0.83 4.94 -4.14
C GLU A 31 -0.98 5.29 -2.65
N ASP A 32 -2.13 5.88 -2.26
CA ASP A 32 -2.42 6.19 -0.86
C ASP A 32 -2.47 4.94 0.02
N HIS A 33 -3.14 3.87 -0.44
CA HIS A 33 -3.22 2.62 0.32
C HIS A 33 -1.86 1.92 0.45
N THR A 34 -1.01 2.03 -0.57
CA THR A 34 0.34 1.46 -0.52
C THR A 34 1.20 2.16 0.55
N GLN A 35 1.13 3.49 0.62
CA GLN A 35 1.86 4.26 1.64
C GLN A 35 1.37 3.96 3.06
N GLU A 36 0.05 3.85 3.27
CA GLU A 36 -0.51 3.49 4.58
C GLU A 36 -0.10 2.06 5.00
N VAL A 37 -0.06 1.10 4.07
CA VAL A 37 0.45 -0.26 4.36
C VAL A 37 1.92 -0.22 4.78
N ILE A 38 2.76 0.53 4.07
CA ILE A 38 4.19 0.70 4.43
C ILE A 38 4.32 1.33 5.83
N LYS A 39 3.50 2.34 6.14
CA LYS A 39 3.47 2.98 7.45
C LYS A 39 3.11 1.99 8.56
N HIS A 40 2.00 1.25 8.43
CA HIS A 40 1.61 0.24 9.41
C HIS A 40 2.65 -0.87 9.56
N ALA A 41 3.34 -1.27 8.48
CA ALA A 41 4.43 -2.23 8.57
C ALA A 41 5.60 -1.70 9.43
N LYS A 42 5.97 -0.42 9.28
CA LYS A 42 6.99 0.24 10.13
C LYS A 42 6.57 0.33 11.60
N GLU A 43 5.30 0.63 11.85
CA GLU A 43 4.73 0.61 13.21
C GLU A 43 4.81 -0.80 13.81
N GLY A 44 4.45 -1.83 13.03
CA GLY A 44 4.59 -3.23 13.41
C GLY A 44 6.02 -3.61 13.80
N VAL A 45 7.02 -3.23 12.98
CA VAL A 45 8.45 -3.43 13.31
C VAL A 45 8.82 -2.75 14.62
N THR A 46 8.30 -1.54 14.88
CA THR A 46 8.56 -0.81 16.13
C THR A 46 8.00 -1.57 17.33
N HIS A 47 6.78 -2.09 17.24
CA HIS A 47 6.19 -2.92 18.29
C HIS A 47 6.95 -4.23 18.51
N THR A 48 7.44 -4.88 17.45
CA THR A 48 8.28 -6.09 17.60
C THR A 48 9.61 -5.77 18.28
N LYS A 49 10.24 -4.62 17.98
CA LYS A 49 11.45 -4.15 18.67
C LYS A 49 11.21 -3.91 20.17
N GLU A 50 10.05 -3.38 20.55
CA GLU A 50 9.64 -3.25 21.95
C GLU A 50 9.44 -4.63 22.60
N ALA A 51 8.76 -5.56 21.94
CA ALA A 51 8.57 -6.92 22.44
C ALA A 51 9.90 -7.65 22.67
N ILE A 52 10.89 -7.45 21.78
CA ILE A 52 12.24 -7.99 21.92
C ILE A 52 12.89 -7.54 23.23
N LYS A 53 12.74 -6.27 23.64
CA LYS A 53 13.29 -5.78 24.92
C LYS A 53 12.76 -6.59 26.11
N HIS A 54 11.47 -6.91 26.11
CA HIS A 54 10.88 -7.74 27.17
C HIS A 54 11.40 -9.18 27.15
N ILE A 55 11.64 -9.75 25.96
CA ILE A 55 12.25 -11.08 25.85
C ILE A 55 13.70 -11.03 26.37
N GLU A 56 14.48 -10.00 26.04
CA GLU A 56 15.84 -9.83 26.56
C GLU A 56 15.87 -9.72 28.09
N GLU A 57 14.91 -9.02 28.70
CA GLU A 57 14.75 -8.96 30.16
C GLU A 57 14.43 -10.34 30.74
N ALA A 58 13.54 -11.10 30.11
CA ALA A 58 13.22 -12.47 30.51
C ALA A 58 14.43 -13.42 30.41
N VAL A 59 15.23 -13.30 29.33
CA VAL A 59 16.47 -14.06 29.14
C VAL A 59 17.48 -13.75 30.25
N LYS A 60 17.66 -12.47 30.60
CA LYS A 60 18.58 -12.06 31.68
C LYS A 60 18.15 -12.59 33.04
N GLY A 61 16.84 -12.63 33.30
CA GLY A 61 16.29 -13.07 34.59
C GLY A 61 16.25 -14.60 34.78
N THR A 62 16.16 -15.37 33.70
CA THR A 62 15.88 -16.82 33.79
C THR A 62 16.95 -17.70 33.16
N GLY A 63 17.71 -17.20 32.17
CA GLY A 63 18.61 -18.00 31.36
C GLY A 63 17.91 -19.03 30.46
N ASP A 64 16.58 -18.97 30.36
CA ASP A 64 15.72 -19.95 29.66
C ASP A 64 16.10 -20.07 28.18
N ALA A 65 16.24 -21.32 27.72
CA ALA A 65 16.66 -21.63 26.35
C ALA A 65 15.59 -21.23 25.32
N HIS A 66 14.31 -21.41 25.63
CA HIS A 66 13.21 -21.01 24.73
C HIS A 66 13.09 -19.49 24.64
N ALA A 67 13.41 -18.76 25.71
CA ALA A 67 13.46 -17.29 25.66
C ALA A 67 14.57 -16.80 24.71
N LYS A 68 15.72 -17.49 24.67
CA LYS A 68 16.81 -17.19 23.70
C LYS A 68 16.41 -17.54 22.27
N GLU A 69 15.76 -18.67 22.05
CA GLU A 69 15.23 -19.04 20.72
C GLU A 69 14.15 -18.06 20.25
N ALA A 70 13.22 -17.67 21.13
CA ALA A 70 12.22 -16.65 20.83
C ALA A 70 12.86 -15.30 20.46
N LEU A 71 13.94 -14.91 21.14
CA LEU A 71 14.71 -13.72 20.81
C LEU A 71 15.35 -13.83 19.41
N GLN A 72 15.93 -14.98 19.07
CA GLN A 72 16.49 -15.21 17.74
C GLN A 72 15.41 -15.10 16.66
N HIS A 73 14.29 -15.80 16.82
CA HIS A 73 13.19 -15.79 15.86
C HIS A 73 12.57 -14.39 15.69
N ALA A 74 12.47 -13.62 16.78
CA ALA A 74 11.97 -12.24 16.72
C ALA A 74 12.92 -11.32 15.93
N ASN A 75 14.23 -11.49 16.08
CA ASN A 75 15.22 -10.74 15.29
C ASN A 75 15.18 -11.12 13.79
N GLU A 76 15.05 -12.40 13.47
CA GLU A 76 14.88 -12.88 12.09
C GLU A 76 13.59 -12.33 11.46
N ALA A 77 12.48 -12.30 12.21
CA ALA A 77 11.22 -11.73 11.77
C ALA A 77 11.33 -10.22 11.46
N ILE A 78 12.08 -9.47 12.27
CA ILE A 78 12.36 -8.04 11.99
C ILE A 78 13.15 -7.90 10.68
N ALA A 79 14.20 -8.70 10.48
CA ALA A 79 15.01 -8.62 9.28
C ALA A 79 14.15 -8.84 8.01
N HIS A 80 13.28 -9.86 8.02
CA HIS A 80 12.35 -10.11 6.93
C HIS A 80 11.31 -8.99 6.74
N ALA A 81 10.81 -8.40 7.83
CA ALA A 81 9.88 -7.29 7.76
C ALA A 81 10.54 -6.04 7.16
N GLU A 82 11.77 -5.72 7.56
CA GLU A 82 12.55 -4.60 7.03
C GLU A 82 12.87 -4.78 5.54
N GLU A 83 13.25 -5.99 5.12
CA GLU A 83 13.44 -6.34 3.70
C GLU A 83 12.13 -6.17 2.89
N SER A 84 11.01 -6.65 3.43
CA SER A 84 9.70 -6.52 2.80
C SER A 84 9.27 -5.06 2.66
N ILE A 85 9.53 -4.23 3.67
CA ILE A 85 9.29 -2.78 3.63
C ILE A 85 10.15 -2.14 2.55
N ALA A 86 11.44 -2.47 2.46
CA ALA A 86 12.33 -1.95 1.43
C ALA A 86 11.83 -2.30 0.02
N HIS A 87 11.36 -3.54 -0.20
CA HIS A 87 10.74 -3.93 -1.47
C HIS A 87 9.46 -3.15 -1.78
N ALA A 88 8.59 -2.96 -0.79
CA ALA A 88 7.37 -2.17 -0.95
C ALA A 88 7.68 -0.70 -1.28
N GLU A 89 8.67 -0.10 -0.63
CA GLU A 89 9.13 1.25 -0.92
C GLU A 89 9.72 1.38 -2.33
N MET A 90 10.49 0.40 -2.79
CA MET A 90 11.00 0.36 -4.16
C MET A 90 9.88 0.24 -5.18
N ALA A 91 8.88 -0.62 -4.93
CA ALA A 91 7.73 -0.78 -5.80
C ALA A 91 6.83 0.47 -5.83
N ALA A 92 6.75 1.21 -4.72
CA ALA A 92 5.99 2.45 -4.63
C ALA A 92 6.66 3.64 -5.36
N LYS A 93 7.96 3.57 -5.66
CA LYS A 93 8.65 4.59 -6.47
C LYS A 93 8.28 4.41 -7.95
N LYS A 94 7.58 5.39 -8.54
CA LYS A 94 7.33 5.43 -10.00
C LYS A 94 8.66 5.47 -10.77
N PRO A 95 8.76 4.86 -11.97
CA PRO A 95 9.89 5.06 -12.84
C PRO A 95 9.88 6.52 -13.34
N GLU A 96 10.86 7.31 -12.93
CA GLU A 96 11.16 8.59 -13.55
C GLU A 96 11.65 8.34 -14.98
N GLY A 97 10.76 8.47 -15.97
CA GLY A 97 11.17 8.56 -17.36
C GLY A 97 10.35 7.73 -18.33
N LYS A 98 9.22 8.28 -18.76
CA LYS A 98 8.92 8.39 -20.20
C LYS A 98 8.28 9.75 -20.43
N LYS A 99 9.10 10.76 -20.75
CA LYS A 99 8.63 11.95 -21.46
C LYS A 99 7.86 11.44 -22.67
N LYS A 100 6.54 11.66 -22.71
CA LYS A 100 5.74 11.43 -23.91
C LYS A 100 6.22 12.44 -24.96
N SER A 101 7.14 12.03 -25.83
CA SER A 101 7.29 12.63 -27.14
C SER A 101 6.16 12.09 -28.02
N LYS A 102 5.11 12.89 -28.20
CA LYS A 102 4.34 12.90 -29.45
C LYS A 102 3.62 14.23 -29.58
#